data_AF-A0A0R0M9F7-F1
#
_entry.id   AF-A0A0R0M9F7-F1
#
_cell.length_a   1.000
_cell.length_b   1.000
_cell.length_c   1.000
_cell.angle_alpha   90.00
_cell.angle_beta   90.00
_cell.angle_gamma   90.00
#
_symmetry.space_group_name_H-M   'P 1'
#
loop_
_entity.id
_entity.type
_entity.pdbx_description
1 polymer ?
#
loop_
_entity_poly.entity_id
_entity_poly.type
_entity_poly.pdbx_seq_one_letter_code
_entity_poly.pdbx_strand_id
1 'polypeptide(L)'
;MIIKSPAHLKFTVITFTLIMLGLLGGCLGLTVSFDSQPSDSISQAPEKSPLLENDTATPSPQFQQVEPKTISDRTLEKSKFGNLRISNKTYQPIRLALLLRHSPSSPSGKKGLIPAHWDFAPQEGSQGGLILSLPDGSLKLEKGDILVAFAQDGSRRYWGPYIVGETSDPLWDPKTGEWQLTLVP
;
A
#
# COMPACT_ATOMS: atom_id res chain seq x y z
N MET A 1 -18.56 -70.14 -0.94
CA MET A 1 -18.47 -68.92 -1.78
C MET A 1 -19.33 -67.85 -1.13
N ILE A 2 -18.72 -66.96 -0.33
CA ILE A 2 -19.45 -65.94 0.43
C ILE A 2 -19.57 -64.71 -0.46
N ILE A 3 -20.77 -64.45 -0.96
CA ILE A 3 -21.08 -63.31 -1.82
C ILE A 3 -21.25 -62.09 -0.89
N LYS A 4 -20.20 -61.26 -0.77
CA LYS A 4 -20.30 -59.96 -0.07
C LYS A 4 -21.11 -58.99 -0.92
N SER A 5 -22.28 -58.61 -0.42
CA SER A 5 -23.19 -57.64 -1.04
C SER A 5 -22.53 -56.26 -1.16
N PRO A 6 -22.68 -55.56 -2.31
CA PRO A 6 -22.07 -54.25 -2.60
C PRO A 6 -22.60 -53.10 -1.73
N ALA A 7 -23.62 -53.32 -0.90
CA ALA A 7 -24.17 -52.31 0.01
C ALA A 7 -23.21 -51.98 1.18
N HIS A 8 -22.44 -52.95 1.67
CA HIS A 8 -21.54 -52.76 2.81
C HIS A 8 -20.34 -51.86 2.49
N LEU A 9 -19.86 -51.87 1.24
CA LEU A 9 -18.75 -51.03 0.81
C LEU A 9 -19.15 -49.54 0.84
N LYS A 10 -20.37 -49.21 0.41
CA LYS A 10 -20.88 -47.84 0.38
C LYS A 10 -21.08 -47.27 1.78
N PHE A 11 -21.63 -48.06 2.69
CA PHE A 11 -21.80 -47.64 4.09
C PHE A 11 -20.47 -47.42 4.81
N THR A 12 -19.46 -48.26 4.57
CA THR A 12 -18.12 -48.11 5.19
C THR A 12 -17.38 -46.85 4.72
N VAL A 13 -17.53 -46.46 3.45
CA VAL A 13 -16.88 -45.24 2.92
C VAL A 13 -17.52 -43.97 3.48
N ILE A 14 -18.85 -43.97 3.66
CA ILE A 14 -19.58 -42.81 4.21
C ILE A 14 -19.24 -42.60 5.70
N THR A 15 -19.13 -43.68 6.49
CA THR A 15 -18.76 -43.54 7.91
C THR A 15 -17.31 -43.10 8.09
N PHE A 16 -16.38 -43.59 7.25
CA PHE A 16 -14.97 -43.19 7.32
C PHE A 16 -14.75 -41.71 6.98
N THR A 17 -15.49 -41.18 5.98
CA THR A 17 -15.39 -39.77 5.58
C THR A 17 -15.96 -38.81 6.63
N LEU A 18 -17.07 -39.17 7.28
CA LEU A 18 -17.65 -38.35 8.36
C LEU A 18 -16.75 -38.29 9.60
N ILE A 19 -16.08 -39.40 9.95
CA ILE A 19 -15.14 -39.44 11.08
C ILE A 19 -13.90 -38.59 10.81
N MET A 20 -13.36 -38.63 9.58
CA MET A 20 -12.23 -37.76 9.20
C MET A 20 -12.61 -36.28 9.20
N LEU A 21 -13.81 -35.91 8.77
CA LEU A 21 -14.23 -34.51 8.74
C LEU A 21 -14.44 -33.91 10.14
N GLY A 22 -14.88 -34.71 11.11
CA GLY A 22 -15.05 -34.28 12.51
C GLY A 22 -13.73 -34.01 13.25
N LEU A 23 -12.64 -34.68 12.86
CA LEU A 23 -11.32 -34.52 13.48
C LEU A 23 -10.59 -33.23 13.09
N LEU A 24 -10.96 -32.60 11.96
CA LEU A 24 -10.36 -31.32 11.53
C LEU A 24 -11.06 -30.08 12.12
N GLY A 25 -12.21 -30.23 12.79
CA GLY A 25 -13.04 -29.11 13.23
C GLY A 25 -12.75 -28.53 14.61
N GLY A 26 -11.86 -29.13 15.41
CA GLY A 26 -11.67 -28.74 16.81
C GLY A 26 -10.21 -28.44 17.14
N CYS A 27 -9.78 -27.17 17.02
CA CYS A 27 -8.65 -26.60 17.80
C CYS A 27 -8.41 -25.09 17.56
N LEU A 28 -9.37 -24.30 17.07
CA LEU A 28 -9.19 -22.83 17.00
C LEU A 28 -9.72 -22.15 18.27
N GLY A 29 -9.14 -22.51 19.41
CA GLY A 29 -9.30 -21.79 20.67
C GLY A 29 -8.29 -20.65 20.75
N LEU A 30 -8.57 -19.54 20.08
CA LEU A 30 -7.73 -18.33 20.17
C LEU A 30 -8.21 -17.50 21.36
N THR A 31 -7.55 -17.65 22.51
CA THR A 31 -7.79 -16.81 23.68
C THR A 31 -6.85 -15.61 23.62
N VAL A 32 -7.40 -14.40 23.70
CA VAL A 32 -6.63 -13.16 23.78
C VAL A 32 -6.75 -12.65 25.21
N SER A 33 -5.61 -12.55 25.90
CA SER A 33 -5.54 -11.96 27.24
C SER A 33 -5.14 -10.50 27.09
N PHE A 34 -6.00 -9.58 27.55
CA PHE A 34 -5.68 -8.16 27.60
C PHE A 34 -5.11 -7.82 28.97
N ASP A 35 -3.84 -7.45 29.00
CA ASP A 35 -3.22 -6.87 30.19
C ASP A 35 -3.65 -5.39 30.28
N SER A 36 -4.45 -5.07 31.28
CA SER A 36 -4.95 -3.72 31.51
C SER A 36 -3.98 -2.99 32.43
N GLN A 37 -3.02 -2.27 31.84
CA GLN A 37 -2.15 -1.41 32.62
C GLN A 37 -2.91 -0.14 33.03
N PRO A 38 -3.05 0.17 34.34
CA PRO A 38 -3.70 1.39 34.79
C PRO A 38 -2.81 2.59 34.44
N SER A 39 -3.37 3.56 33.71
CA SER A 39 -2.74 4.87 33.55
C SER A 39 -3.08 5.71 34.77
N ASP A 40 -2.14 5.79 35.71
CA ASP A 40 -2.21 6.76 36.81
C ASP A 40 -2.20 8.18 36.24
N SER A 41 -3.36 8.84 36.38
CA SER A 41 -3.54 10.28 36.18
C SER A 41 -3.22 11.00 37.48
N ILE A 42 -2.18 11.83 37.57
CA ILE A 42 -2.12 12.95 38.53
C ILE A 42 -1.36 14.17 37.95
N SER A 43 -2.12 15.25 37.79
CA SER A 43 -1.88 16.70 38.01
C SER A 43 -0.75 17.46 37.31
N GLN A 44 -1.19 18.42 36.48
CA GLN A 44 -0.57 19.75 36.34
C GLN A 44 -1.61 20.87 36.39
N ALA A 45 -1.44 21.76 37.39
CA ALA A 45 -1.77 23.20 37.46
C ALA A 45 -1.48 23.66 38.91
N PRO A 46 -1.18 24.94 39.24
CA PRO A 46 -1.52 26.19 38.54
C PRO A 46 -0.32 27.15 38.35
N GLU A 47 -0.36 28.15 37.48
CA GLU A 47 -0.65 29.60 37.71
C GLU A 47 0.16 30.33 36.59
N LYS A 48 -0.13 31.48 35.99
CA LYS A 48 -1.05 32.61 36.17
C LYS A 48 -0.82 33.51 34.94
N SER A 49 -1.88 34.02 34.32
CA SER A 49 -1.81 35.05 33.26
C SER A 49 -1.26 36.38 33.82
N PRO A 50 -0.63 37.19 32.96
CA PRO A 50 -1.23 38.48 32.66
C PRO A 50 -1.34 38.74 31.15
N LEU A 51 -2.44 39.42 30.80
CA LEU A 51 -2.87 39.85 29.47
C LEU A 51 -2.72 41.37 29.38
N LEU A 52 -2.36 41.85 28.18
CA LEU A 52 -2.34 43.23 27.61
C LEU A 52 -0.93 43.55 27.08
N GLU A 53 -0.69 44.18 25.93
CA GLU A 53 -1.39 44.47 24.67
C GLU A 53 -0.28 45.08 23.75
N ASN A 54 -0.56 45.30 22.46
CA ASN A 54 0.30 45.91 21.42
C ASN A 54 1.47 45.06 20.89
N ASP A 55 1.73 44.89 19.59
CA ASP A 55 1.28 45.60 18.39
C ASP A 55 1.31 44.65 17.17
N THR A 56 0.30 44.83 16.32
CA THR A 56 0.27 44.64 14.87
C THR A 56 1.57 44.25 14.16
N ALA A 57 1.58 43.05 13.55
CA ALA A 57 1.98 42.83 12.16
C ALA A 57 1.84 41.34 11.81
N THR A 58 0.79 41.01 11.05
CA THR A 58 0.63 39.73 10.36
C THR A 58 1.64 39.63 9.21
N PRO A 59 2.54 38.64 9.14
CA PRO A 59 3.15 38.26 7.90
C PRO A 59 2.23 37.25 7.20
N SER A 60 1.48 37.73 6.19
CA SER A 60 0.87 36.87 5.18
C SER A 60 1.95 35.98 4.54
N PRO A 61 1.69 34.68 4.31
CA PRO A 61 2.53 33.88 3.44
C PRO A 61 2.46 34.44 2.02
N GLN A 62 3.53 35.07 1.56
CA GLN A 62 3.70 35.41 0.15
C GLN A 62 3.84 34.11 -0.63
N PHE A 63 2.86 33.83 -1.49
CA PHE A 63 3.00 32.86 -2.57
C PHE A 63 4.16 33.33 -3.47
N GLN A 64 5.33 32.69 -3.33
CA GLN A 64 6.40 32.84 -4.30
C GLN A 64 5.97 32.15 -5.60
N GLN A 65 5.48 32.97 -6.52
CA GLN A 65 5.29 32.63 -7.92
C GLN A 65 6.66 32.31 -8.52
N VAL A 66 6.97 31.02 -8.64
CA VAL A 66 8.13 30.56 -9.42
C VAL A 66 7.77 30.76 -10.89
N GLU A 67 8.41 31.75 -11.49
CA GLU A 67 8.34 32.08 -12.92
C GLU A 67 8.72 30.84 -13.77
N PRO A 68 7.93 30.47 -14.79
CA PRO A 68 8.27 29.32 -15.63
C PRO A 68 9.41 29.72 -16.56
N LYS A 69 10.63 29.25 -16.26
CA LYS A 69 11.73 29.31 -17.24
C LYS A 69 11.40 28.36 -18.38
N THR A 70 10.89 28.90 -19.48
CA THR A 70 10.73 28.19 -20.76
C THR A 70 12.11 27.75 -21.24
N ILE A 71 12.44 26.48 -21.03
CA ILE A 71 13.51 25.80 -21.78
C ILE A 71 12.79 24.94 -22.82
N SER A 72 12.63 25.55 -24.00
CA SER A 72 12.22 24.88 -25.22
C SER A 72 13.38 24.04 -25.72
N ASP A 73 13.50 22.83 -25.18
CA ASP A 73 14.26 21.76 -25.83
C ASP A 73 13.49 20.45 -25.63
N ARG A 74 12.42 20.28 -26.42
CA ARG A 74 11.72 18.99 -26.52
C ARG A 74 12.55 18.07 -27.42
N THR A 75 13.70 17.65 -26.90
CA THR A 75 14.26 16.35 -27.26
C THR A 75 13.13 15.35 -27.03
N LEU A 76 12.79 14.55 -28.05
CA LEU A 76 11.84 13.46 -27.96
C LEU A 76 12.39 12.42 -26.96
N GLU A 77 12.25 12.69 -25.67
CA GLU A 77 12.53 11.76 -24.59
C GLU A 77 11.68 10.53 -24.83
N LYS A 78 12.33 9.40 -25.12
CA LYS A 78 11.66 8.13 -25.33
C LYS A 78 10.80 7.84 -24.11
N SER A 79 9.50 7.59 -24.33
CA SER A 79 8.57 7.30 -23.25
C SER A 79 9.07 6.09 -22.44
N LYS A 80 9.34 6.32 -21.15
CA LYS A 80 9.78 5.29 -20.21
C LYS A 80 8.54 4.54 -19.73
N PHE A 81 8.54 3.23 -19.93
CA PHE A 81 7.44 2.33 -19.60
C PHE A 81 8.01 1.04 -19.00
N GLY A 82 7.56 0.64 -17.82
CA GLY A 82 8.20 -0.48 -17.12
C GLY A 82 7.46 -0.95 -15.88
N ASN A 83 7.93 -2.05 -15.29
CA ASN A 83 7.34 -2.57 -14.05
C ASN A 83 7.61 -1.62 -12.89
N LEU A 84 6.80 -1.72 -11.82
CA LEU A 84 7.11 -1.07 -10.54
C LEU A 84 7.75 -2.06 -9.59
N ARG A 85 8.94 -1.73 -9.09
CA ARG A 85 9.59 -2.36 -7.94
C ARG A 85 9.48 -1.45 -6.73
N ILE A 86 8.95 -1.98 -5.63
CA ILE A 86 8.75 -1.25 -4.37
C ILE A 86 9.54 -1.87 -3.24
N SER A 87 10.14 -1.05 -2.39
CA SER A 87 10.84 -1.49 -1.17
C SER A 87 10.27 -0.75 0.03
N ASN A 88 9.57 -1.44 0.93
CA ASN A 88 9.15 -0.85 2.19
C ASN A 88 10.31 -0.96 3.20
N LYS A 89 11.04 0.14 3.46
CA LYS A 89 12.03 0.21 4.55
C LYS A 89 11.48 0.92 5.78
N THR A 90 10.18 1.22 5.80
CA THR A 90 9.52 1.83 6.95
C THR A 90 9.25 0.79 8.04
N TYR A 91 8.98 1.26 9.27
CA TYR A 91 8.59 0.40 10.38
C TYR A 91 7.08 0.20 10.47
N GLN A 92 6.33 0.74 9.51
CA GLN A 92 4.88 0.72 9.48
C GLN A 92 4.36 -0.29 8.46
N PRO A 93 3.22 -0.94 8.72
CA PRO A 93 2.45 -1.54 7.65
C PRO A 93 1.93 -0.41 6.76
N ILE A 94 2.08 -0.55 5.45
CA ILE A 94 1.70 0.49 4.49
C ILE A 94 0.78 -0.06 3.41
N ARG A 95 -0.10 0.80 2.91
CA ARG A 95 -0.85 0.57 1.68
C ARG A 95 -0.32 1.50 0.61
N LEU A 96 0.17 0.93 -0.48
CA LEU A 96 0.49 1.67 -1.71
C LEU A 96 -0.75 1.65 -2.59
N ALA A 97 -1.30 2.82 -2.90
CA ALA A 97 -2.35 3.02 -3.89
C ALA A 97 -1.74 3.56 -5.19
N LEU A 98 -2.23 3.02 -6.31
CA LEU A 98 -1.88 3.43 -7.65
C LEU A 98 -3.11 3.97 -8.37
N LEU A 99 -2.90 5.06 -9.09
CA LEU A 99 -3.85 5.65 -10.00
C LEU A 99 -3.24 5.72 -11.41
N LEU A 100 -3.70 4.84 -12.30
CA LEU A 100 -3.28 4.82 -13.71
C LEU A 100 -3.99 5.91 -14.50
N ARG A 101 -3.23 6.78 -15.18
CA ARG A 101 -3.81 7.84 -16.02
C ARG A 101 -4.26 7.32 -17.39
N HIS A 102 -3.60 6.30 -17.92
CA HIS A 102 -4.03 5.62 -19.15
C HIS A 102 -4.02 4.11 -18.97
N SER A 103 -5.22 3.50 -19.00
CA SER A 103 -5.36 2.05 -18.97
C SER A 103 -5.26 1.48 -20.39
N PRO A 104 -4.36 0.51 -20.66
CA PRO A 104 -4.46 -0.33 -21.83
C PRO A 104 -5.59 -1.35 -21.58
N SER A 105 -6.67 -1.24 -22.36
CA SER A 105 -7.85 -2.12 -22.38
C SER A 105 -8.99 -1.85 -21.38
N SER A 106 -9.91 -0.96 -21.79
CA SER A 106 -11.33 -1.23 -21.59
C SER A 106 -11.99 -1.26 -22.97
N PRO A 107 -12.59 -2.39 -23.42
CA PRO A 107 -13.32 -2.47 -24.68
C PRO A 107 -14.60 -1.61 -24.70
N SER A 108 -14.86 -0.85 -23.63
CA SER A 108 -16.06 -0.05 -23.43
C SER A 108 -15.76 1.45 -23.29
N GLY A 109 -14.80 2.02 -24.03
CA GLY A 109 -14.68 3.47 -24.28
C GLY A 109 -14.53 4.41 -23.07
N LYS A 110 -14.57 3.91 -21.84
CA LYS A 110 -14.33 4.66 -20.61
C LYS A 110 -12.85 4.56 -20.32
N LYS A 111 -12.11 5.64 -20.62
CA LYS A 111 -10.80 5.92 -20.00
C LYS A 111 -11.02 6.11 -18.50
N GLY A 112 -11.23 5.01 -17.80
CA GLY A 112 -11.41 4.97 -16.37
C GLY A 112 -10.05 4.81 -15.71
N LEU A 113 -9.79 5.65 -14.72
CA LEU A 113 -8.78 5.42 -13.70
C LEU A 113 -9.05 4.02 -13.11
N ILE A 114 -8.11 3.08 -13.26
CA ILE A 114 -8.20 1.79 -12.57
C ILE A 114 -7.41 1.95 -11.27
N PRO A 115 -8.08 2.12 -10.11
CA PRO A 115 -7.38 2.15 -8.85
C PRO A 115 -6.89 0.74 -8.52
N ALA A 116 -5.63 0.62 -8.15
CA ALA A 116 -5.05 -0.59 -7.59
C ALA A 116 -4.38 -0.28 -6.27
N HIS A 117 -4.27 -1.25 -5.38
CA HIS A 117 -3.48 -1.09 -4.16
C HIS A 117 -2.82 -2.40 -3.76
N TRP A 118 -1.74 -2.26 -3.01
CA TRP A 118 -0.98 -3.34 -2.41
C TRP A 118 -0.67 -2.98 -0.96
N ASP A 119 -0.75 -3.97 -0.09
CA ASP A 119 -0.41 -3.84 1.31
C ASP A 119 0.94 -4.48 1.57
N PHE A 120 1.74 -3.84 2.41
CA PHE A 120 3.07 -4.30 2.79
C PHE A 120 3.16 -4.36 4.30
N ALA A 121 3.70 -5.46 4.81
CA ALA A 121 4.17 -5.54 6.18
C ALA A 121 5.35 -4.57 6.41
N PRO A 122 5.65 -4.20 7.67
CA PRO A 122 6.88 -3.50 7.99
C PRO A 122 8.10 -4.21 7.39
N GLN A 123 9.02 -3.44 6.80
CA GLN A 123 10.26 -3.96 6.19
C GLN A 123 10.09 -4.92 4.99
N GLU A 124 8.88 -5.11 4.47
CA GLU A 124 8.65 -6.02 3.35
C GLU A 124 9.32 -5.53 2.05
N GLY A 125 10.07 -6.43 1.40
CA GLY A 125 10.86 -6.07 0.22
C GLY A 125 12.04 -5.13 0.51
N SER A 126 12.38 -4.83 1.76
CA SER A 126 13.45 -3.87 2.13
C SER A 126 14.82 -4.14 1.49
N GLN A 127 15.16 -5.39 1.19
CA GLN A 127 16.47 -5.78 0.65
C GLN A 127 16.56 -5.64 -0.88
N GLY A 128 15.58 -6.18 -1.61
CA GLY A 128 15.63 -6.30 -3.08
C GLY A 128 14.40 -5.76 -3.80
N GLY A 129 13.44 -5.23 -3.06
CA GLY A 129 12.13 -4.79 -3.55
C GLY A 129 11.24 -5.93 -4.06
N LEU A 130 9.96 -5.64 -4.19
CA LEU A 130 8.95 -6.51 -4.78
C LEU A 130 8.49 -5.90 -6.11
N ILE A 131 8.44 -6.70 -7.17
CA ILE A 131 7.83 -6.28 -8.43
C ILE A 131 6.32 -6.46 -8.29
N LEU A 132 5.56 -5.41 -8.52
CA LEU A 132 4.11 -5.45 -8.41
C LEU A 132 3.46 -5.88 -9.72
N SER A 133 2.31 -6.52 -9.60
CA SER A 133 1.47 -6.96 -10.69
C SER A 133 0.00 -6.72 -10.35
N LEU A 134 -0.83 -6.65 -11.38
CA LEU A 134 -2.27 -6.59 -11.25
C LEU A 134 -2.86 -8.01 -11.32
N PRO A 135 -4.12 -8.22 -10.88
CA PRO A 135 -4.78 -9.52 -10.98
C PRO A 135 -4.89 -10.05 -12.42
N ASP A 136 -4.98 -9.14 -13.40
CA ASP A 136 -5.10 -9.42 -14.83
C ASP A 136 -3.75 -9.48 -15.57
N GLY A 137 -2.62 -9.25 -14.88
CA GLY A 137 -1.29 -9.42 -15.46
C GLY A 137 -0.23 -8.46 -14.91
N SER A 138 0.79 -8.19 -15.73
CA SER A 138 1.91 -7.33 -15.32
C SER A 138 1.45 -5.88 -15.14
N LEU A 139 1.82 -5.26 -14.02
CA LEU A 139 1.69 -3.82 -13.85
C LEU A 139 2.78 -3.12 -14.66
N LYS A 140 2.40 -2.18 -15.51
CA LYS A 140 3.34 -1.31 -16.21
C LYS A 140 2.97 0.14 -15.98
N LEU A 141 3.95 0.90 -15.49
CA LEU A 141 3.82 2.33 -15.27
C LEU A 141 4.38 3.12 -16.42
N GLU A 142 3.70 4.20 -16.75
CA GLU A 142 4.12 5.21 -17.70
C GLU A 142 4.26 6.57 -17.03
N LYS A 143 4.89 7.49 -17.76
CA LYS A 143 5.02 8.87 -17.32
C LYS A 143 3.64 9.41 -16.95
N GLY A 144 3.54 9.82 -15.71
CA GLY A 144 2.41 10.48 -15.14
C GLY A 144 1.55 9.62 -14.21
N ASP A 145 1.66 8.30 -14.23
CA ASP A 145 0.92 7.49 -13.25
C ASP A 145 1.26 7.94 -11.81
N ILE A 146 0.25 7.89 -10.93
CA ILE A 146 0.34 8.46 -9.59
C ILE A 146 0.38 7.34 -8.56
N LEU A 147 1.42 7.36 -7.73
CA LEU A 147 1.61 6.45 -6.60
C LEU A 147 1.50 7.22 -5.29
N VAL A 148 0.81 6.62 -4.34
CA VAL A 148 0.60 7.18 -3.00
C VAL A 148 0.74 6.07 -1.99
N ALA A 149 1.53 6.24 -0.93
CA ALA A 149 1.58 5.29 0.17
C ALA A 149 1.17 5.93 1.49
N PHE A 150 0.48 5.17 2.34
CA PHE A 150 0.08 5.61 3.67
C PHE A 150 0.14 4.46 4.67
N ALA A 151 0.41 4.80 5.92
CA ALA A 151 0.47 3.82 6.99
C ALA A 151 -0.94 3.31 7.35
N GLN A 152 -1.05 2.01 7.56
CA GLN A 152 -2.31 1.33 7.91
C GLN A 152 -2.56 1.24 9.43
N ASP A 153 -1.59 1.66 10.23
CA ASP A 153 -1.59 1.57 11.70
C ASP A 153 -2.29 2.75 12.41
N GLY A 154 -2.88 3.68 11.65
CA GLY A 154 -3.53 4.88 12.21
C GLY A 154 -2.58 6.01 12.59
N SER A 155 -1.27 5.87 12.35
CA SER A 155 -0.27 6.91 12.62
C SER A 155 -0.42 8.16 11.74
N ARG A 156 -1.26 8.11 10.70
CA ARG A 156 -1.47 9.18 9.71
C ARG A 156 -0.18 9.57 8.96
N ARG A 157 0.77 8.64 8.83
CA ARG A 157 1.96 8.81 7.99
C ARG A 157 1.63 8.62 6.51
N TYR A 158 2.28 9.41 5.67
CA TYR A 158 2.01 9.52 4.24
C TYR A 158 3.31 9.72 3.46
N TRP A 159 3.38 9.09 2.28
CA TRP A 159 4.49 9.18 1.34
C TRP A 159 3.98 9.46 -0.07
N GLY A 160 4.62 10.41 -0.76
CA GLY A 160 4.22 10.89 -2.07
C GLY A 160 3.46 12.23 -2.02
N PRO A 161 2.56 12.52 -2.98
CA PRO A 161 2.29 11.71 -4.17
C PRO A 161 3.54 11.64 -5.07
N TYR A 162 3.82 10.47 -5.59
CA TYR A 162 4.88 10.27 -6.59
C TYR A 162 4.25 10.22 -7.97
N ILE A 163 4.70 11.09 -8.86
CA ILE A 163 4.22 11.18 -10.23
C ILE A 163 5.33 10.65 -11.12
N VAL A 164 5.10 9.48 -11.73
CA VAL A 164 6.11 8.76 -12.51
C VAL A 164 6.71 9.65 -13.60
N GLY A 165 8.04 9.79 -13.60
CA GLY A 165 8.75 10.62 -14.60
C GLY A 165 8.52 12.12 -14.50
N GLU A 166 7.88 12.60 -13.43
CA GLU A 166 7.70 14.02 -13.10
C GLU A 166 8.30 14.38 -11.73
N THR A 167 8.14 13.52 -10.71
CA THR A 167 8.82 13.63 -9.41
C THR A 167 10.18 12.90 -9.43
N SER A 168 11.03 13.15 -8.42
CA SER A 168 12.35 12.51 -8.30
C SER A 168 12.28 11.00 -8.11
N ASP A 169 11.24 10.54 -7.41
CA ASP A 169 10.88 9.13 -7.25
C ASP A 169 9.52 8.87 -7.90
N PRO A 170 9.23 7.66 -8.42
CA PRO A 170 10.15 6.52 -8.51
C PRO A 170 11.30 6.76 -9.51
N LEU A 171 12.46 6.19 -9.20
CA LEU A 171 13.65 6.28 -10.05
C LEU A 171 13.55 5.29 -11.22
N TRP A 172 13.88 5.71 -12.43
CA TRP A 172 13.96 4.80 -13.57
C TRP A 172 15.30 4.06 -13.59
N ASP A 173 15.28 2.73 -13.59
CA ASP A 173 16.44 1.90 -13.87
C ASP A 173 16.42 1.43 -15.35
N PRO A 174 17.28 2.00 -16.22
CA PRO A 174 17.30 1.65 -17.63
C PRO A 174 17.84 0.24 -17.90
N LYS A 175 18.54 -0.39 -16.95
CA LYS A 175 19.11 -1.74 -17.14
C LYS A 175 18.04 -2.81 -17.00
N THR A 176 17.17 -2.64 -16.01
CA THR A 176 16.08 -3.58 -15.71
C THR A 176 14.77 -3.21 -16.41
N GLY A 177 14.62 -1.95 -16.82
CA GLY A 177 13.36 -1.45 -17.37
C GLY A 177 12.28 -1.34 -16.29
N GLU A 178 12.69 -0.97 -15.08
CA GLU A 178 11.84 -0.89 -13.89
C GLU A 178 11.86 0.51 -13.28
N TRP A 179 10.71 0.94 -12.80
CA TRP A 179 10.58 2.05 -11.88
C TRP A 179 10.83 1.53 -10.46
N GLN A 180 11.70 2.17 -9.70
CA GLN A 180 12.06 1.77 -8.35
C GLN A 180 11.60 2.82 -7.35
N LEU A 181 10.76 2.41 -6.39
CA LEU A 181 10.31 3.25 -5.29
C LEU A 181 10.78 2.64 -3.97
N THR A 182 11.55 3.40 -3.19
CA THR A 182 11.95 3.00 -1.84
C THR A 182 11.29 3.91 -0.83
N LEU A 183 10.49 3.34 0.07
CA LEU A 183 9.84 4.07 1.15
C LEU A 183 10.69 3.98 2.41
N VAL A 184 10.97 5.13 3.02
CA VAL A 184 11.85 5.26 4.19
C VAL A 184 11.10 5.90 5.37
N PRO A 185 11.50 5.64 6.63
CA PRO A 185 10.80 6.12 7.83
C PRO A 185 10.57 7.64 7.92
#